data_AF-A0A923Q2R2-F1
#
_entry.id   AF-A0A923Q2R2-F1
#
_cell.length_a   1.000
_cell.length_b   1.000
_cell.length_c   1.000
_cell.angle_alpha   90.00
_cell.angle_beta   90.00
_cell.angle_gamma   90.00
#
_symmetry.space_group_name_H-M   'P 1'
#
loop_
_entity.id
_entity.type
_entity.pdbx_description
1 polymer ?
#
loop_
_entity_poly.entity_id
_entity_poly.type
_entity_poly.pdbx_seq_one_letter_code
_entity_poly.pdbx_strand_id
1 'polypeptide(L)'
;MSTQASFRQILEEKLQVQGRDRVDSAPMMDSLFTSTDPAHLAYLLGNLGVSYWQPQPQRIYPAGPRPTPRAHVFSPEQQLAYDFFNSSSVLGKILTPAFTRRDLKKAFRQLALRLHPDMNKGAVAPFLDLKNSYELLGALFTE
;
A
#
# COMPACT_ATOMS: atom_id res chain seq x y z
N MET A 1 52.77 28.10 -22.18
CA MET A 1 51.89 27.51 -23.21
C MET A 1 51.49 26.13 -22.73
N SER A 2 50.28 25.96 -22.20
CA SER A 2 49.81 24.71 -21.59
C SER A 2 48.73 24.09 -22.49
N THR A 3 49.03 22.97 -23.14
CA THR A 3 48.08 22.22 -23.97
C THR A 3 47.28 21.26 -23.09
N GLN A 4 46.02 21.58 -22.79
CA GLN A 4 45.09 20.60 -22.22
C GLN A 4 44.72 19.58 -23.30
N ALA A 5 45.12 18.32 -23.11
CA ALA A 5 44.64 17.21 -23.94
C ALA A 5 43.15 16.96 -23.65
N SER A 6 42.34 16.76 -24.70
CA SER A 6 40.91 16.50 -24.54
C SER A 6 40.68 15.07 -24.04
N PHE A 7 39.72 14.88 -23.13
CA PHE A 7 39.44 13.58 -22.50
C PHE A 7 39.16 12.44 -23.49
N ARG A 8 38.57 12.74 -24.66
CA ARG A 8 38.37 11.76 -25.74
C ARG A 8 39.69 11.19 -26.25
N GLN A 9 40.71 12.04 -26.36
CA GLN A 9 42.03 11.67 -26.86
C GLN A 9 42.73 10.70 -25.89
N ILE A 10 42.58 10.94 -24.58
CA ILE A 10 43.11 10.05 -23.53
C ILE A 10 42.40 8.69 -23.55
N LEU A 11 41.10 8.67 -23.81
CA LEU A 11 40.32 7.42 -23.89
C LEU A 11 40.70 6.58 -25.10
N GLU A 12 40.85 7.20 -26.28
CA GLU A 12 41.28 6.49 -27.49
C GLU A 12 42.70 5.95 -27.34
N GLU A 13 43.61 6.72 -26.75
CA GLU A 13 44.98 6.29 -26.46
C GLU A 13 44.99 5.09 -25.50
N LYS A 14 44.19 5.10 -24.43
CA LYS A 14 44.14 3.97 -23.48
C LYS A 14 43.53 2.70 -24.08
N LEU A 15 42.56 2.82 -24.97
CA LEU A 15 41.95 1.66 -25.63
C LEU A 15 42.88 1.03 -26.67
N GLN A 16 43.70 1.81 -27.39
CA GLN A 16 44.64 1.26 -28.38
C GLN A 16 45.87 0.60 -27.75
N VAL A 17 46.33 1.07 -26.58
CA VAL A 17 47.51 0.51 -25.91
C VAL A 17 47.24 -0.89 -25.31
N GLN A 18 46.00 -1.22 -24.95
CA GLN A 18 45.69 -2.55 -24.41
C GLN A 18 45.63 -3.68 -25.47
N GLY A 19 45.63 -3.36 -26.76
CA GLY A 19 45.44 -4.34 -27.85
C GLY A 19 46.72 -4.81 -28.55
N ARG A 20 47.92 -4.41 -28.10
CA ARG A 20 49.14 -4.56 -28.93
C ARG A 20 50.33 -5.30 -28.34
N ASP A 21 50.17 -5.99 -27.21
CA ASP A 21 51.22 -6.90 -26.74
C ASP A 21 50.68 -8.31 -26.49
N ARG A 22 51.31 -9.26 -27.21
CA ARG A 22 51.32 -10.73 -27.06
C ARG A 22 50.31 -11.52 -27.89
N VAL A 23 50.65 -11.64 -29.18
CA VAL A 23 50.58 -12.93 -29.88
C VAL A 23 51.77 -13.75 -29.38
N ASP A 24 51.50 -14.88 -28.71
CA ASP A 24 52.22 -16.16 -28.81
C ASP A 24 51.90 -17.07 -27.60
N SER A 25 51.49 -18.32 -27.89
CA SER A 25 51.32 -19.51 -27.02
C SER A 25 49.90 -19.84 -26.53
N ALA A 26 49.43 -21.03 -26.93
CA ALA A 26 48.13 -21.65 -26.66
C ALA A 26 47.98 -22.23 -25.21
N PRO A 27 46.98 -23.09 -24.92
CA PRO A 27 45.63 -22.78 -24.47
C PRO A 27 45.42 -23.20 -23.00
N MET A 28 45.10 -22.26 -22.11
CA MET A 28 44.74 -22.61 -20.73
C MET A 28 43.74 -21.64 -20.09
N MET A 29 42.76 -21.16 -20.87
CA MET A 29 41.80 -20.14 -20.43
C MET A 29 40.33 -20.48 -20.76
N ASP A 30 40.00 -21.71 -21.13
CA ASP A 30 38.59 -22.09 -21.41
C ASP A 30 37.70 -22.19 -20.15
N SER A 31 38.30 -22.21 -18.95
CA SER A 31 37.52 -22.33 -17.69
C SER A 31 37.15 -21.00 -17.05
N LEU A 32 37.66 -19.86 -17.54
CA LEU A 32 37.33 -18.54 -16.97
C LEU A 32 36.21 -17.84 -17.76
N PHE A 33 36.08 -18.10 -19.06
CA PHE A 33 35.01 -17.53 -19.88
C PHE A 33 33.64 -18.20 -19.68
N THR A 34 33.62 -19.43 -19.17
CA THR A 34 32.38 -20.14 -18.80
C THR A 34 31.68 -19.48 -17.60
N SER A 35 32.42 -18.82 -16.71
CA SER A 35 31.83 -18.07 -15.58
C SER A 35 31.17 -16.75 -15.97
N THR A 36 31.44 -16.24 -17.17
CA THR A 36 30.86 -15.00 -17.72
C THR A 36 29.84 -15.25 -18.83
N ASP A 37 29.66 -16.51 -19.25
CA ASP A 37 28.65 -16.84 -20.24
C ASP A 37 27.25 -16.60 -19.64
N PRO A 38 26.44 -15.69 -20.20
CA PRO A 38 25.09 -15.44 -19.71
C PRO A 38 24.23 -16.70 -19.70
N ALA A 39 24.50 -17.69 -20.57
CA ALA A 39 23.80 -18.97 -20.55
C ALA A 39 24.15 -19.82 -19.31
N HIS A 40 25.42 -19.85 -18.91
CA HIS A 40 25.89 -20.56 -17.72
C HIS A 40 25.42 -19.87 -16.43
N LEU A 41 25.45 -18.53 -16.41
CA LEU A 41 24.87 -17.74 -15.32
C LEU A 41 23.36 -17.93 -15.21
N ALA A 42 22.63 -17.97 -16.32
CA ALA A 42 21.19 -18.24 -16.32
C ALA A 42 20.86 -19.65 -15.82
N TYR A 43 21.69 -20.65 -16.10
CA TYR A 43 21.55 -22.01 -15.57
C TYR A 43 21.75 -22.04 -14.04
N LEU A 44 22.78 -21.36 -13.53
CA LEU A 44 23.03 -21.22 -12.09
C LEU A 44 21.91 -20.44 -11.38
N LEU A 45 21.39 -19.38 -12.02
CA LEU A 45 20.28 -18.57 -11.50
C LEU A 45 18.93 -19.30 -11.60
N GLY A 46 18.73 -20.17 -12.59
CA GLY A 46 17.51 -20.95 -12.78
C GLY A 46 17.26 -21.98 -11.68
N ASN A 47 18.30 -22.31 -10.90
CA ASN A 47 18.22 -23.16 -9.72
C ASN A 47 17.96 -22.39 -8.42
N LEU A 48 17.99 -21.05 -8.46
CA LEU A 48 17.44 -20.23 -7.38
C LEU A 48 15.93 -20.35 -7.51
N GLY A 49 15.25 -20.74 -6.44
CA GLY A 49 13.79 -20.85 -6.39
C GLY A 49 13.11 -19.50 -6.55
N VAL A 50 13.15 -18.95 -7.77
CA VAL A 50 12.42 -17.75 -8.14
C VAL A 50 10.95 -18.16 -8.17
N SER A 51 10.27 -17.92 -7.06
CA SER A 51 8.82 -17.94 -7.01
C SER A 51 8.30 -16.83 -7.92
N TYR A 52 8.14 -17.13 -9.21
CA TYR A 52 7.47 -16.24 -10.13
C TYR A 52 6.04 -16.08 -9.62
N TRP A 53 5.59 -14.82 -9.56
CA TRP A 53 4.21 -14.51 -9.21
C TRP A 53 3.31 -15.15 -10.26
N GLN A 54 2.68 -16.27 -9.92
CA GLN A 54 1.67 -16.89 -10.75
C GLN A 54 0.39 -16.06 -10.62
N PRO A 55 -0.13 -15.47 -11.71
CA PRO A 55 -1.43 -14.84 -11.65
C PRO A 55 -2.45 -15.90 -11.24
N GLN A 56 -3.21 -15.62 -10.19
CA GLN A 56 -4.28 -16.51 -9.73
C GLN A 56 -5.21 -16.81 -10.91
N PRO A 57 -5.57 -18.09 -11.15
CA PRO A 57 -6.45 -18.46 -12.24
C PRO A 57 -7.76 -17.66 -12.13
N GLN A 58 -8.17 -17.06 -13.24
CA GLN A 58 -9.40 -16.27 -13.28
C GLN A 58 -10.58 -17.17 -12.90
N ARG A 59 -11.39 -16.72 -11.94
CA ARG A 59 -12.58 -17.48 -11.51
C ARG A 59 -13.54 -17.60 -12.70
N ILE A 60 -13.75 -18.84 -13.16
CA ILE A 60 -14.67 -19.18 -14.26
C ILE A 60 -16.12 -18.87 -13.89
N TYR A 61 -16.43 -18.86 -12.59
CA TYR A 61 -17.76 -18.60 -12.06
C TYR A 61 -17.82 -17.23 -11.36
N PRO A 62 -18.93 -16.48 -11.56
CA PRO A 62 -19.16 -15.27 -10.80
C PRO A 62 -19.21 -15.59 -9.31
N ALA A 63 -18.71 -14.69 -8.48
CA ALA A 63 -18.84 -14.82 -7.05
C ALA A 63 -20.33 -14.84 -6.67
N GLY A 64 -20.73 -15.74 -5.77
CA GLY A 64 -22.07 -15.75 -5.22
C GLY A 64 -22.44 -14.40 -4.58
N PRO A 65 -23.74 -14.10 -4.42
CA PRO A 65 -24.20 -12.88 -3.78
C PRO A 65 -23.60 -12.77 -2.37
N ARG A 66 -23.04 -11.61 -2.02
CA ARG A 66 -22.51 -11.38 -0.68
C ARG A 66 -23.68 -11.28 0.31
N PRO A 67 -23.59 -11.93 1.48
CA PRO A 67 -24.62 -11.77 2.50
C PRO A 67 -24.74 -10.30 2.89
N THR A 68 -25.96 -9.78 2.89
CA THR A 68 -26.24 -8.43 3.38
C THR A 68 -26.30 -8.46 4.90
N PRO A 69 -25.68 -7.48 5.59
CA PRO A 69 -25.78 -7.38 7.04
C PRO A 69 -27.25 -7.10 7.44
N ARG A 70 -27.68 -7.68 8.56
CA ARG A 70 -29.00 -7.42 9.13
C ARG A 70 -29.01 -6.06 9.82
N ALA A 71 -30.13 -5.36 9.76
CA ALA A 71 -30.33 -4.13 10.51
C ALA A 71 -30.32 -4.41 12.02
N HIS A 72 -29.73 -3.51 12.80
CA HIS A 72 -29.74 -3.59 14.25
C HIS A 72 -31.12 -3.23 14.81
N VAL A 73 -31.49 -3.84 15.93
CA VAL A 73 -32.67 -3.45 16.71
C VAL A 73 -32.21 -2.44 17.75
N PHE A 74 -32.72 -1.22 17.68
CA PHE A 74 -32.29 -0.12 18.55
C PHE A 74 -33.22 0.03 19.77
N SER A 75 -32.60 0.27 20.93
CA SER A 75 -33.28 0.85 22.10
C SER A 75 -33.67 2.31 21.80
N PRO A 76 -34.69 2.89 22.47
CA PRO A 76 -35.07 4.29 22.27
C PRO A 76 -33.92 5.28 22.41
N GLU A 77 -33.04 5.09 23.40
CA GLU A 77 -31.85 5.95 23.60
C GLU A 77 -30.83 5.81 22.46
N GLN A 78 -30.67 4.59 21.94
CA GLN A 78 -29.78 4.32 20.81
C GLN A 78 -30.33 4.89 19.51
N GLN A 79 -31.66 4.92 19.36
CA GLN A 79 -32.31 5.55 18.22
C GLN A 79 -32.03 7.05 18.18
N LEU A 80 -32.12 7.73 19.34
CA LEU A 80 -31.73 9.15 19.44
C LEU A 80 -30.25 9.36 19.09
N ALA A 81 -29.37 8.49 19.56
CA ALA A 81 -27.95 8.53 19.21
C ALA A 81 -27.74 8.33 17.70
N TYR A 82 -28.45 7.40 17.08
CA TYR A 82 -28.40 7.16 15.63
C TYR A 82 -28.92 8.37 14.83
N ASP A 83 -30.01 8.98 15.27
CA ASP A 83 -30.59 10.18 14.66
C ASP A 83 -29.65 11.38 14.80
N PHE A 84 -28.90 11.48 15.91
CA PHE A 84 -27.85 12.49 16.09
C PHE A 84 -26.73 12.34 15.04
N PHE A 85 -26.27 11.12 14.76
CA PHE A 85 -25.27 10.88 13.70
C PHE A 85 -25.80 11.24 12.31
N ASN A 86 -27.07 10.96 12.04
CA ASN A 86 -27.70 11.25 10.75
C ASN A 86 -27.94 12.75 10.55
N SER A 87 -28.40 13.46 11.58
CA SER A 87 -28.62 14.91 11.56
C SER A 87 -27.32 15.70 11.51
N SER A 88 -26.27 15.24 12.21
CA SER A 88 -24.95 15.90 12.22
C SER A 88 -24.13 15.61 10.96
N SER A 89 -24.53 14.62 10.15
CA SER A 89 -23.86 14.26 8.90
C SER A 89 -24.26 15.21 7.75
N VAL A 90 -23.48 16.27 7.57
CA VAL A 90 -23.64 17.19 6.42
C VAL A 90 -23.16 16.58 5.09
N LEU A 91 -22.42 15.45 5.11
CA LEU A 91 -21.68 14.94 3.93
C LEU A 91 -22.24 13.65 3.30
N GLY A 92 -23.50 13.30 3.57
CA GLY A 92 -24.16 12.20 2.86
C GLY A 92 -23.66 10.79 3.23
N LYS A 93 -23.10 10.61 4.44
CA LYS A 93 -22.88 9.28 5.02
C LYS A 93 -23.76 9.11 6.26
N ILE A 94 -25.04 9.00 5.96
CA ILE A 94 -26.10 8.47 6.81
C ILE A 94 -25.63 7.08 7.22
N LEU A 95 -25.37 6.86 8.50
CA LEU A 95 -24.97 5.55 9.00
C LEU A 95 -26.09 4.58 8.58
N THR A 96 -25.81 3.49 7.85
CA THR A 96 -26.88 2.55 7.46
C THR A 96 -27.42 1.83 8.70
N PRO A 97 -28.70 1.42 8.77
CA PRO A 97 -29.22 0.71 9.94
C PRO A 97 -28.52 -0.64 10.22
N ALA A 98 -27.85 -1.21 9.21
CA ALA A 98 -27.03 -2.42 9.29
C ALA A 98 -25.51 -2.11 9.31
N PHE A 99 -25.11 -1.03 9.99
CA PHE A 99 -23.72 -0.58 10.01
C PHE A 99 -22.80 -1.53 10.77
N THR A 100 -21.52 -1.59 10.38
CA THR A 100 -20.51 -2.35 11.13
C THR A 100 -19.80 -1.48 12.17
N ARG A 101 -19.12 -2.11 13.14
CA ARG A 101 -18.25 -1.40 14.10
C ARG A 101 -17.18 -0.52 13.41
N ARG A 102 -16.72 -0.92 12.22
CA ARG A 102 -15.76 -0.15 11.41
C ARG A 102 -16.40 1.12 10.87
N ASP A 103 -17.65 1.04 10.43
CA ASP A 103 -18.41 2.18 9.91
C ASP A 103 -18.72 3.18 11.02
N LEU A 104 -19.12 2.70 12.20
CA LEU A 104 -19.32 3.55 13.39
C LEU A 104 -18.04 4.30 13.77
N LYS A 105 -16.89 3.61 13.85
CA LYS A 105 -15.59 4.24 14.15
C LYS A 105 -15.16 5.23 13.06
N LYS A 106 -15.55 4.99 11.81
CA LYS A 106 -15.25 5.90 10.70
C LYS A 106 -16.10 7.17 10.78
N ALA A 107 -17.41 7.01 11.01
CA ALA A 107 -18.33 8.13 11.21
C ALA A 107 -17.91 8.98 12.41
N PHE A 108 -17.61 8.34 13.55
CA PHE A 108 -17.09 9.03 14.73
C PHE A 108 -15.85 9.86 14.43
N ARG A 109 -14.83 9.29 13.76
CA ARG A 109 -13.61 10.04 13.40
C ARG A 109 -13.89 11.23 12.50
N GLN A 110 -14.81 11.10 11.54
CA GLN A 110 -15.17 12.19 10.63
C GLN A 110 -15.87 13.34 11.37
N LEU A 111 -16.80 13.02 12.26
CA LEU A 111 -17.47 14.02 13.09
C LEU A 111 -16.54 14.62 14.14
N ALA A 112 -15.68 13.81 14.75
CA ALA A 112 -14.72 14.24 15.75
C ALA A 112 -13.74 15.27 15.19
N LEU A 113 -13.24 15.09 13.95
CA LEU A 113 -12.38 16.09 13.31
C LEU A 113 -13.07 17.45 13.13
N ARG A 114 -14.37 17.46 12.90
CA ARG A 114 -15.13 18.71 12.72
C ARG A 114 -15.58 19.33 14.03
N LEU A 115 -16.04 18.50 14.95
CA LEU A 115 -16.55 18.91 16.25
C LEU A 115 -15.44 19.09 17.29
N HIS A 116 -14.18 18.91 16.90
CA HIS A 116 -13.05 19.05 17.81
C HIS A 116 -13.01 20.47 18.40
N PRO A 117 -12.83 20.61 19.72
CA PRO A 117 -12.84 21.92 20.37
C PRO A 117 -11.75 22.87 19.84
N ASP A 118 -10.62 22.34 19.37
CA ASP A 118 -9.55 23.14 18.75
C ASP A 118 -10.02 23.84 17.47
N MET A 119 -10.86 23.18 16.66
CA MET A 119 -11.38 23.76 15.42
C MET A 119 -12.60 24.67 15.65
N ASN A 120 -13.39 24.39 16.69
CA ASN A 120 -14.63 25.11 16.98
C ASN A 120 -14.53 26.11 18.14
N LYS A 121 -13.40 26.82 18.24
CA LYS A 121 -13.22 27.93 19.20
C LYS A 121 -13.54 27.52 20.65
N GLY A 122 -13.21 26.29 21.05
CA GLY A 122 -13.43 25.78 22.40
C GLY A 122 -14.85 25.27 22.70
N ALA A 123 -15.72 25.07 21.70
CA ALA A 123 -17.01 24.44 21.91
C ALA A 123 -16.85 22.93 22.22
N VAL A 124 -16.81 22.57 23.51
CA VAL A 124 -16.60 21.19 23.98
C VAL A 124 -17.90 20.37 24.01
N ALA A 125 -19.04 21.00 24.31
CA ALA A 125 -20.35 20.35 24.43
C ALA A 125 -20.70 19.40 23.26
N PRO A 126 -20.64 19.82 21.98
CA PRO A 126 -21.02 18.93 20.87
C PRO A 126 -20.08 17.73 20.70
N PHE A 127 -18.82 17.86 21.14
CA PHE A 127 -17.86 16.76 21.11
C PHE A 127 -18.17 15.71 22.19
N LEU A 128 -18.65 16.15 23.36
CA LEU A 128 -19.08 15.24 24.43
C LEU A 128 -20.35 14.48 24.02
N ASP A 129 -21.31 15.15 23.40
CA ASP A 129 -22.54 14.51 22.89
C ASP A 129 -22.21 13.45 21.81
N LEU A 130 -21.24 13.76 20.94
CA LEU A 130 -20.70 12.79 19.96
C LEU A 130 -20.06 11.58 20.63
N LYS A 131 -19.32 11.79 21.72
CA LYS A 131 -18.70 10.69 22.47
C LYS A 131 -19.74 9.80 23.13
N ASN A 132 -20.73 10.39 23.80
CA ASN A 132 -21.79 9.67 24.49
C ASN A 132 -22.61 8.81 23.52
N SER A 133 -23.00 9.40 22.38
CA SER A 133 -23.71 8.68 21.32
C SER A 133 -22.88 7.53 20.71
N TYR A 134 -21.56 7.70 20.57
CA TYR A 134 -20.66 6.63 20.13
C TYR A 134 -20.60 5.46 21.13
N GLU A 135 -20.55 5.74 22.43
CA GLU A 135 -20.53 4.70 23.48
C GLU A 135 -21.83 3.90 23.49
N LEU A 136 -22.98 4.58 23.39
CA LEU A 136 -24.31 3.92 23.31
C LEU A 136 -24.44 2.99 22.11
N LEU A 137 -23.99 3.42 20.92
CA LEU A 137 -24.00 2.59 19.72
C LEU A 137 -22.88 1.53 19.73
N GLY A 138 -21.81 1.76 20.48
CA GLY A 138 -20.72 0.81 20.68
C GLY A 138 -21.13 -0.41 21.49
N ALA A 139 -22.05 -0.24 22.45
CA ALA A 139 -22.59 -1.30 23.29
C ALA A 139 -23.32 -2.41 22.49
N LEU A 140 -23.79 -2.10 21.26
CA LEU A 140 -24.41 -3.07 20.35
C LEU A 140 -23.44 -4.14 19.85
N PHE A 141 -22.12 -3.94 19.98
CA PHE A 141 -21.10 -4.85 19.46
C PHE A 141 -20.29 -5.55 20.57
N THR A 142 -20.68 -5.38 21.83
CA THR A 142 -19.96 -5.95 22.99
C THR A 142 -20.59 -7.22 23.56
N GLU A 143 -21.51 -7.85 22.81
CA GLU A 143 -22.00 -9.21 23.10
C GLU A 143 -20.98 -10.30 22.72
#